data_AF-W6NDJ5-F1
#
_entry.id   AF-W6NDJ5-F1
#
_cell.length_a   1.000
_cell.length_b   1.000
_cell.length_c   1.000
_cell.angle_alpha   90.00
_cell.angle_beta   90.00
_cell.angle_gamma   90.00
#
_symmetry.space_group_name_H-M   'P 1'
#
loop_
_entity.id
_entity.type
_entity.pdbx_description
1 polymer ?
#
loop_
_entity_poly.entity_id
_entity_poly.type
_entity_poly.pdbx_seq_one_letter_code
_entity_poly.pdbx_strand_id
1 'polypeptide(L)'
;MNLKYKYELEKILKSESINTVFQPIISLENGSVIGYEALSRGPEDSPLHLPENLFSTAEECDRIWELELLCREKAIERAKMIDKDKLLFINVDPKIFKDERFRKGFTREFLKKHRYGNRIFRTQDTNGDKTPLH
;
A
#
# COMPACT_ATOMS: atom_id res chain seq x y z
N MET A 1 11.57 -2.14 21.34
CA MET A 1 10.18 -2.35 20.91
C MET A 1 9.20 -2.38 22.08
N ASN A 2 8.11 -1.62 21.97
CA ASN A 2 7.01 -1.61 22.93
C ASN A 2 6.11 -2.85 22.74
N LEU A 3 5.91 -3.65 23.79
CA LEU A 3 5.06 -4.86 23.76
C LEU A 3 3.63 -4.59 23.26
N LYS A 4 3.08 -3.41 23.57
CA LYS A 4 1.76 -2.98 23.08
C LYS A 4 1.73 -2.86 21.56
N TYR A 5 2.78 -2.31 20.97
CA TYR A 5 2.88 -2.08 19.52
C TYR A 5 3.01 -3.41 18.78
N LYS A 6 3.85 -4.32 19.27
CA LYS A 6 3.96 -5.68 18.71
C LYS A 6 2.63 -6.43 18.75
N TYR A 7 1.94 -6.42 19.89
CA TYR A 7 0.63 -7.08 20.03
C TYR A 7 -0.41 -6.49 19.05
N GLU A 8 -0.44 -5.16 18.93
CA GLU A 8 -1.35 -4.48 18.02
C GLU A 8 -1.04 -4.80 16.55
N LEU A 9 0.24 -4.87 16.16
CA LEU A 9 0.64 -5.26 14.81
C LEU A 9 0.17 -6.70 14.48
N GLU A 10 0.39 -7.65 15.39
CA GLU A 10 -0.08 -9.04 15.20
C GLU A 10 -1.59 -9.11 15.04
N LYS A 11 -2.33 -8.32 15.82
CA LYS A 11 -3.78 -8.20 15.69
C LYS A 11 -4.14 -7.66 14.30
N ILE A 12 -3.50 -6.57 13.85
CA ILE A 12 -3.75 -5.96 12.54
C ILE A 12 -3.52 -6.94 11.40
N LEU A 13 -2.39 -7.66 11.42
CA LEU A 13 -2.06 -8.65 10.40
C LEU A 13 -3.05 -9.82 10.41
N LYS A 14 -3.42 -10.31 11.60
CA LYS A 14 -4.35 -11.44 11.74
C LYS A 14 -5.79 -11.10 11.32
N SER A 15 -6.27 -9.89 11.63
CA SER A 15 -7.61 -9.43 11.24
C SER A 15 -7.63 -8.68 9.90
N GLU A 16 -6.48 -8.60 9.21
CA GLU A 16 -6.31 -7.85 7.97
C GLU A 16 -6.81 -6.39 8.06
N SER A 17 -6.65 -5.75 9.23
CA SER A 17 -7.29 -4.47 9.53
C SER A 17 -6.46 -3.27 9.07
N ILE A 18 -6.28 -3.17 7.75
CA ILE A 18 -5.69 -2.03 7.07
C ILE A 18 -6.76 -1.28 6.29
N ASN A 19 -6.80 0.03 6.47
CA ASN A 19 -7.67 0.93 5.75
C ASN A 19 -6.87 1.66 4.67
N THR A 20 -7.38 1.68 3.43
CA THR A 20 -6.81 2.51 2.36
C THR A 20 -7.62 3.79 2.21
N VAL A 21 -6.94 4.94 2.27
CA VAL A 21 -7.51 6.23 1.88
C VAL A 21 -6.90 6.70 0.56
N PHE A 22 -7.62 7.53 -0.19
CA PHE A 22 -7.19 8.00 -1.50
C PHE A 22 -6.94 9.49 -1.49
N GLN A 23 -5.73 9.89 -1.85
CA GLN A 23 -5.39 11.29 -2.06
C GLN A 23 -5.41 11.59 -3.57
N PRO A 24 -6.19 12.58 -4.05
CA PRO A 24 -6.25 12.90 -5.46
C PRO A 24 -4.94 13.54 -5.95
N ILE A 25 -4.52 13.14 -7.15
CA ILE A 25 -3.40 13.74 -7.88
C ILE A 25 -3.98 14.59 -9.01
N ILE A 26 -3.70 15.88 -8.97
CA ILE A 26 -4.31 16.89 -9.84
C ILE A 26 -3.33 17.31 -10.95
N SER A 27 -3.85 17.46 -12.16
CA SER A 27 -3.14 18.10 -13.27
C SER A 27 -3.05 19.60 -13.03
N LEU A 28 -1.84 20.15 -13.01
CA LEU A 28 -1.64 21.59 -12.88
C LEU A 28 -2.02 22.37 -14.15
N GLU A 29 -2.15 21.70 -15.30
CA GLU A 29 -2.51 22.33 -16.57
C GLU A 29 -3.98 22.71 -16.63
N ASN A 30 -4.86 21.82 -16.14
CA ASN A 30 -6.31 21.97 -16.31
C ASN A 30 -7.14 21.66 -15.05
N GLY A 31 -6.49 21.41 -13.90
CA GLY A 31 -7.16 21.12 -12.63
C GLY A 31 -7.87 19.77 -12.56
N SER A 32 -7.74 18.92 -13.58
CA SER A 32 -8.41 17.61 -13.61
C SER A 32 -7.73 16.58 -12.72
N VAL A 33 -8.50 15.64 -12.18
CA VAL A 33 -7.94 14.49 -11.45
C VAL A 33 -7.33 13.51 -12.46
N ILE A 34 -6.01 13.29 -12.35
CA ILE A 34 -5.25 12.32 -13.14
C ILE A 34 -5.42 10.92 -12.54
N GLY A 35 -5.44 10.84 -11.22
CA GLY A 35 -5.45 9.60 -10.47
C GLY A 35 -5.45 9.83 -8.97
N TYR A 36 -5.20 8.77 -8.23
CA TYR A 36 -5.19 8.79 -6.78
C TYR A 36 -3.98 8.05 -6.24
N GLU A 37 -3.42 8.55 -5.16
CA GLU A 37 -2.45 7.84 -4.32
C GLU A 37 -3.19 7.05 -3.25
N ALA A 38 -2.91 5.74 -3.18
CA ALA A 38 -3.42 4.84 -2.16
C ALA A 38 -2.52 4.90 -0.93
N LEU A 39 -3.07 5.41 0.18
CA LEU A 39 -2.35 5.57 1.43
C LEU A 39 -2.91 4.60 2.48
N SER A 40 -2.05 3.71 2.98
CA SER A 40 -2.41 2.76 4.03
C SER A 40 -2.49 3.41 5.41
N ARG A 41 -3.46 2.96 6.21
CA ARG A 41 -3.67 3.34 7.62
C ARG A 41 -3.99 2.08 8.42
N GLY A 42 -3.51 2.01 9.65
CA GLY A 42 -4.05 1.07 10.63
C GLY A 42 -5.45 1.49 11.10
N PRO A 43 -6.05 0.75 12.05
CA PRO A 43 -7.34 1.11 12.65
C PRO A 43 -7.30 2.50 13.28
N GLU A 44 -8.39 3.26 13.23
CA GLU A 44 -8.45 4.67 13.68
C GLU A 44 -8.13 4.83 15.17
N ASP A 45 -8.61 3.92 16.01
CA ASP A 45 -8.35 3.91 17.45
C ASP A 45 -7.06 3.16 17.86
N SER A 46 -6.15 2.93 16.91
CA SER A 46 -4.92 2.17 17.13
C SER A 46 -3.70 3.09 17.26
N PRO A 47 -2.71 2.76 18.13
CA PRO A 47 -1.41 3.44 18.10
C PRO A 47 -0.68 3.27 16.75
N LEU A 48 -1.11 2.31 15.93
CA LEU A 48 -0.61 2.02 14.60
C LEU A 48 -1.52 2.59 13.48
N HIS A 49 -2.39 3.55 13.78
CA HIS A 49 -3.21 4.21 12.76
C HIS A 49 -2.36 4.86 11.67
N LEU A 50 -1.35 5.64 12.10
CA LEU A 50 -0.47 6.36 11.20
C LEU A 50 0.58 5.43 10.57
N PRO A 51 0.89 5.61 9.27
CA PRO A 51 1.81 4.73 8.56
C PRO A 51 3.21 4.73 9.16
N GLU A 52 3.71 5.86 9.65
CA GLU A 52 5.03 5.95 10.28
C GLU A 52 5.19 4.95 11.44
N ASN A 53 4.27 4.96 12.40
CA ASN A 53 4.27 4.01 13.53
C ASN A 53 4.04 2.57 13.07
N LEU A 54 3.11 2.38 12.12
CA LEU A 54 2.75 1.06 11.61
C LEU A 54 3.94 0.36 10.94
N PHE A 55 4.62 1.05 10.02
CA PHE A 55 5.75 0.51 9.26
C PHE A 55 7.01 0.39 10.12
N SER A 56 7.32 1.37 10.97
CA SER A 56 8.45 1.23 11.93
C SER A 56 8.27 0.04 12.86
N THR A 57 7.05 -0.20 13.36
CA THR A 57 6.76 -1.38 14.20
C THR A 57 6.91 -2.68 13.43
N ALA A 58 6.44 -2.72 12.17
CA ALA A 58 6.62 -3.89 11.32
C ALA A 58 8.10 -4.16 11.04
N GLU A 59 8.92 -3.12 10.89
CA GLU A 59 10.37 -3.27 10.72
C GLU A 59 11.03 -3.84 11.98
N GLU A 60 10.73 -3.28 13.15
CA GLU A 60 11.23 -3.81 14.43
C GLU A 60 10.76 -5.25 14.70
N CYS A 61 9.63 -5.67 14.13
CA CYS A 61 9.06 -7.02 14.26
C CYS A 61 9.51 -8.00 13.15
N ASP A 62 10.28 -7.57 12.14
CA ASP A 62 10.60 -8.36 10.96
C ASP A 62 9.36 -8.83 10.16
N ARG A 63 8.32 -7.98 10.12
CA ARG A 63 7.02 -8.23 9.45
C ARG A 63 6.71 -7.21 8.35
N ILE A 64 7.72 -6.47 7.87
CA ILE A 64 7.57 -5.46 6.81
C ILE A 64 6.93 -6.08 5.56
N TRP A 65 7.40 -7.26 5.15
CA TRP A 65 6.91 -7.95 3.96
C TRP A 65 5.41 -8.28 4.06
N GLU A 66 4.98 -8.86 5.17
CA GLU A 66 3.58 -9.21 5.41
C GLU A 66 2.67 -7.97 5.45
N LEU A 67 3.13 -6.89 6.07
CA LEU A 67 2.40 -5.64 6.12
C LEU A 67 2.28 -5.01 4.73
N GLU A 68 3.37 -4.98 3.95
CA GLU A 68 3.40 -4.46 2.58
C GLU A 68 2.46 -5.23 1.66
N LEU A 69 2.47 -6.56 1.77
CA LEU A 69 1.56 -7.43 1.06
C LEU A 69 0.11 -7.05 1.39
N LEU A 70 -0.25 -7.03 2.67
CA LEU A 70 -1.60 -6.69 3.13
C LEU A 70 -2.03 -5.28 2.65
N CYS A 71 -1.14 -4.29 2.73
CA CYS A 71 -1.39 -2.94 2.24
C CYS A 71 -1.77 -2.93 0.76
N ARG A 72 -1.03 -3.66 -0.08
CA ARG A 72 -1.31 -3.75 -1.52
C ARG A 72 -2.62 -4.42 -1.81
N GLU A 73 -2.91 -5.52 -1.12
CA GLU A 73 -4.18 -6.24 -1.27
C GLU A 73 -5.36 -5.32 -0.95
N LYS A 74 -5.34 -4.63 0.20
CA LYS A 74 -6.40 -3.69 0.59
C LYS A 74 -6.51 -2.48 -0.35
N ALA A 75 -5.38 -1.95 -0.83
CA ALA A 75 -5.40 -0.85 -1.78
C ALA A 75 -6.06 -1.26 -3.11
N ILE A 76 -5.73 -2.44 -3.60
CA ILE A 76 -6.26 -2.99 -4.84
C ILE A 76 -7.75 -3.38 -4.68
N GLU A 77 -8.14 -3.98 -3.55
CA GLU A 77 -9.55 -4.25 -3.21
C GLU A 77 -10.38 -2.97 -3.20
N ARG A 78 -9.84 -1.90 -2.61
CA ARG A 78 -10.52 -0.61 -2.49
C ARG A 78 -10.50 0.21 -3.78
N ALA A 79 -9.60 -0.09 -4.72
CA ALA A 79 -9.51 0.56 -6.03
C ALA A 79 -10.82 0.50 -6.83
N LYS A 80 -11.72 -0.46 -6.52
CA LYS A 80 -13.07 -0.53 -7.10
C LYS A 80 -13.91 0.74 -6.90
N MET A 81 -13.57 1.57 -5.92
CA MET A 81 -14.24 2.84 -5.63
C MET A 81 -13.78 4.02 -6.51
N ILE A 82 -12.70 3.84 -7.28
CA ILE A 82 -12.16 4.86 -8.17
C ILE A 82 -12.60 4.55 -9.60
N ASP A 83 -12.83 5.57 -10.41
CA ASP A 83 -13.15 5.41 -11.83
C ASP A 83 -12.06 4.64 -12.59
N LYS A 84 -12.44 3.87 -13.61
CA LYS A 84 -11.52 2.95 -14.31
C LYS A 84 -10.50 3.66 -15.20
N ASP A 85 -10.79 4.89 -15.62
CA ASP A 85 -9.93 5.76 -16.44
C ASP A 85 -8.89 6.51 -15.61
N LYS A 86 -8.95 6.42 -14.27
CA LYS A 86 -8.02 7.09 -13.35
C LYS A 86 -6.86 6.18 -12.97
N LEU A 87 -5.68 6.78 -12.86
CA LEU A 87 -4.48 6.08 -12.38
C LEU A 87 -4.61 5.77 -10.88
N LEU A 88 -4.06 4.63 -10.45
CA LEU A 88 -3.84 4.33 -9.04
C LEU A 88 -2.35 4.24 -8.75
N PHE A 89 -1.87 5.05 -7.82
CA PHE A 89 -0.50 5.01 -7.34
C PHE A 89 -0.49 4.23 -6.04
N ILE A 90 0.36 3.20 -5.96
CA ILE A 90 0.55 2.37 -4.77
C ILE A 90 1.98 2.60 -4.29
N ASN A 91 2.13 3.01 -3.04
CA ASN A 91 3.42 3.19 -2.42
C ASN A 91 4.04 1.83 -2.10
N VAL A 92 5.35 1.73 -2.34
CA VAL A 92 6.14 0.53 -2.08
C VAL A 92 7.38 0.96 -1.31
N ASP A 93 7.55 0.43 -0.09
CA ASP A 93 8.78 0.64 0.65
C ASP A 93 9.95 -0.03 -0.10
N PRO A 94 11.02 0.71 -0.46
CA PRO A 94 12.15 0.15 -1.19
C PRO A 94 12.92 -0.92 -0.39
N LYS A 95 12.78 -0.96 0.94
CA LYS A 95 13.45 -1.96 1.79
C LYS A 95 13.00 -3.39 1.47
N ILE A 96 11.78 -3.59 0.98
CA ILE A 96 11.32 -4.93 0.60
C ILE A 96 12.15 -5.54 -0.53
N PHE A 97 12.80 -4.72 -1.37
CA PHE A 97 13.61 -5.26 -2.48
C PHE A 97 14.82 -6.05 -1.97
N LYS A 98 15.15 -5.94 -0.67
CA LYS A 98 16.20 -6.69 0.01
C LYS A 98 15.69 -7.95 0.71
N ASP A 99 14.38 -8.13 0.85
CA ASP A 99 13.79 -9.29 1.51
C ASP A 99 13.82 -10.49 0.56
N GLU A 100 14.26 -11.66 1.02
CA GLU A 100 14.33 -12.88 0.19
C GLU A 100 12.94 -13.38 -0.24
N ARG A 101 11.90 -13.02 0.51
CA ARG A 101 10.50 -13.31 0.19
C ARG A 101 9.98 -12.43 -0.94
N PHE A 102 10.67 -11.34 -1.26
CA PHE A 102 10.27 -10.43 -2.33
C PHE A 102 10.39 -11.12 -3.70
N ARG A 103 9.23 -11.34 -4.32
CA ARG A 103 9.13 -11.86 -5.68
C ARG A 103 8.82 -10.73 -6.66
N LYS A 104 9.78 -10.39 -7.53
CA LYS A 104 9.55 -9.49 -8.68
C LYS A 104 8.32 -9.98 -9.46
N GLY A 105 7.43 -9.07 -9.84
CA GLY A 105 6.20 -9.44 -10.53
C GLY A 105 5.00 -9.73 -9.63
N PHE A 106 5.14 -9.74 -8.30
CA PHE A 106 4.04 -10.08 -7.38
C PHE A 106 2.79 -9.20 -7.62
N THR A 107 2.95 -7.88 -7.63
CA THR A 107 1.81 -6.97 -7.81
C THR A 107 1.12 -7.22 -9.15
N ARG A 108 1.90 -7.47 -10.21
CA ARG A 108 1.36 -7.82 -11.53
C ARG A 108 0.63 -9.17 -11.53
N GLU A 109 1.16 -10.20 -10.88
CA GLU A 109 0.49 -11.50 -10.71
C GLU A 109 -0.83 -11.35 -9.92
N PHE A 110 -0.81 -10.58 -8.83
CA PHE A 110 -1.98 -10.30 -8.01
C PHE A 110 -3.08 -9.59 -8.81
N LEU A 111 -2.71 -8.58 -9.61
CA LEU A 111 -3.64 -7.84 -10.47
C LEU A 111 -4.28 -8.74 -11.55
N LYS A 112 -3.48 -9.62 -12.17
CA LYS A 112 -3.99 -10.60 -13.15
C LYS A 112 -4.99 -11.56 -12.51
N LYS A 113 -4.69 -12.07 -11.32
CA LYS A 113 -5.55 -13.03 -10.60
C LYS A 113 -6.93 -12.45 -10.28
N HIS A 114 -6.99 -11.17 -9.94
CA HIS A 114 -8.22 -10.53 -9.47
C HIS A 114 -8.98 -9.73 -10.55
N ARG A 115 -8.60 -9.87 -11.83
CA ARG A 115 -9.32 -9.27 -12.97
C ARG A 115 -9.55 -7.75 -12.82
N TYR A 116 -8.60 -7.03 -12.22
CA TYR A 116 -8.60 -5.56 -12.21
C TYR A 116 -8.22 -5.02 -13.59
N GLY A 117 -9.09 -5.26 -14.58
CA GLY A 117 -8.88 -4.96 -15.99
C GLY A 117 -8.49 -3.52 -16.24
N ASN A 118 -7.59 -3.30 -17.22
CA ASN A 118 -7.14 -2.04 -17.82
C ASN A 118 -6.74 -0.88 -16.87
N ARG A 119 -6.75 -1.07 -15.53
CA ARG A 119 -6.28 -0.07 -14.58
C ARG A 119 -4.76 0.02 -14.65
N ILE A 120 -4.26 1.24 -14.77
CA ILE A 120 -2.83 1.53 -14.79
C ILE A 120 -2.43 1.81 -13.35
N PHE A 121 -1.67 0.88 -12.77
CA PHE A 121 -1.07 1.09 -11.47
C PHE A 121 0.38 1.53 -11.65
N ARG A 122 0.85 2.40 -10.77
CA ARG A 122 2.25 2.81 -10.70
C ARG A 122 2.76 2.61 -9.29
N THR A 123 3.98 2.09 -9.18
CA THR A 123 4.69 2.06 -7.91
C THR A 123 5.41 3.38 -7.73
N GLN A 124 5.27 3.94 -6.55
CA GLN A 124 6.02 5.11 -6.12
C GLN A 124 6.92 4.66 -4.97
N ASP A 125 8.22 4.89 -5.13
CA ASP A 125 9.13 4.72 -3.99
C ASP A 125 8.89 5.87 -2.99
N THR A 126 9.36 5.70 -1.76
CA THR A 126 9.24 6.72 -0.71
C THR A 126 10.03 8.00 -1.01
N ASN A 127 10.85 8.02 -2.06
CA ASN A 127 11.58 9.20 -2.54
C ASN A 127 10.81 9.99 -3.62
N GLY A 128 9.65 9.49 -4.07
CA GLY A 128 8.82 10.10 -5.10
C GLY A 128 9.11 9.64 -6.53
N ASP A 129 10.03 8.69 -6.72
CA ASP A 129 10.37 8.15 -8.03
C ASP A 129 9.31 7.14 -8.49
N LYS A 130 8.71 7.43 -9.65
CA LYS A 130 7.63 6.63 -10.24
C LYS A 130 8.22 5.61 -11.20
N THR A 131 8.18 4.34 -10.81
CA THR A 131 8.58 3.21 -11.67
C THR A 131 7.36 2.44 -12.18
N PRO A 132 7.39 1.90 -13.41
CA PRO A 132 6.36 0.98 -13.87
C PRO A 132 6.30 -0.26 -12.97
N LEU A 133 5.10 -0.82 -12.78
CA LEU A 133 4.95 -2.12 -12.14
C LEU A 133 5.81 -3.18 -12.83
N HIS A 134 6.78 -3.74 -12.11
CA HIS A 134 7.47 -4.97 -12.53
C HIS A 134 6.58 -6.20 -12.30
#